data_AF-A0A2G9Y2Y4-F1
#
_entry.id   AF-A0A2G9Y2Y4-F1
#
_cell.length_a   1.000
_cell.length_b   1.000
_cell.length_c   1.000
_cell.angle_alpha   90.00
_cell.angle_beta   90.00
_cell.angle_gamma   90.00
#
_symmetry.space_group_name_H-M   'P 1'
#
loop_
_entity.id
_entity.type
_entity.pdbx_description
1 polymer ?
#
loop_
_entity_poly.entity_id
_entity_poly.type
_entity_poly.pdbx_seq_one_letter_code
_entity_poly.pdbx_strand_id
1 'polypeptide(L)'
;MKYKREIYYKNVMVQIFRDPWSPFKERHPELITDVIEENVQKMMGCGLFKNGYFLYMCSRCGEDKRVAFICKSRFCLRCAKVYIDNWVNKIRKTIFTRVLHRHVVLTVPGSLR
;
A
#
# COMPACT_ATOMS: atom_id res chain seq x y z
N MET A 1 -16.19 18.02 3.16
CA MET A 1 -14.76 17.63 3.25
C MET A 1 -14.28 17.10 4.61
N LYS A 2 -14.88 17.46 5.76
CA LYS A 2 -14.59 16.82 7.07
C LYS A 2 -14.65 15.28 7.04
N TYR A 3 -15.64 14.74 6.32
CA TYR A 3 -15.94 13.31 6.25
C TYR A 3 -14.82 12.42 5.71
N LYS A 4 -14.05 12.86 4.70
CA LYS A 4 -12.90 12.09 4.18
C LYS A 4 -11.70 12.08 5.15
N ARG A 5 -11.59 13.06 6.06
CA ARG A 5 -10.51 13.12 7.05
C ARG A 5 -10.68 12.07 8.15
N GLU A 6 -11.92 11.80 8.57
CA GLU A 6 -12.23 10.77 9.58
C GLU A 6 -12.03 9.34 9.07
N ILE A 7 -12.31 9.07 7.79
CA ILE A 7 -12.19 7.72 7.20
C ILE A 7 -10.74 7.22 7.22
N TYR A 8 -9.75 8.11 7.04
CA TYR A 8 -8.33 7.72 7.01
C TYR A 8 -7.78 7.35 8.38
N TYR A 9 -8.21 8.03 9.45
CA TYR A 9 -7.78 7.70 10.80
C TYR A 9 -8.39 6.39 11.30
N LYS A 10 -9.53 5.95 10.74
CA LYS A 10 -10.27 4.73 11.11
C LYS A 10 -9.88 3.48 10.31
N ASN A 11 -8.78 3.49 9.55
CA ASN A 11 -8.33 2.26 8.90
C ASN A 11 -8.00 1.20 9.95
N VAL A 12 -8.77 0.11 9.98
CA VAL A 12 -8.62 -1.00 10.94
C VAL A 12 -7.19 -1.52 11.00
N MET A 13 -6.50 -1.63 9.86
CA MET A 13 -5.11 -2.08 9.83
C MET A 13 -4.17 -1.12 10.54
N VAL A 14 -4.40 0.19 10.43
CA VAL A 14 -3.57 1.17 11.15
C VAL A 14 -3.86 1.10 12.65
N GLN A 15 -5.11 0.88 13.04
CA GLN A 15 -5.53 0.78 14.44
C GLN A 15 -4.96 -0.48 15.13
N ILE A 16 -4.95 -1.62 14.42
CA ILE A 16 -4.34 -2.87 14.90
C ILE A 16 -2.86 -2.69 15.26
N PHE A 17 -2.15 -1.75 14.64
CA PHE A 17 -0.77 -1.45 15.02
C PHE A 17 -0.68 -0.29 16.02
N ARG A 18 -1.46 0.77 15.85
CA ARG A 18 -1.31 2.00 16.65
C ARG A 18 -1.39 1.76 18.15
N ASP A 19 -2.36 0.99 18.61
CA ASP A 19 -2.61 0.80 20.04
C ASP A 19 -1.67 -0.26 20.66
N PRO A 20 -1.45 -1.44 20.04
CA PRO A 20 -0.61 -2.47 20.66
C PRO A 20 0.88 -2.41 20.25
N TRP A 21 1.32 -1.50 19.36
CA TRP A 21 2.71 -1.50 18.90
C TRP A 21 3.72 -1.27 20.02
N SER A 22 3.50 -0.28 20.90
CA SER A 22 4.43 -0.03 22.02
C SER A 22 4.53 -1.25 22.97
N PRO A 23 3.41 -1.82 23.47
CA PRO A 23 3.45 -3.05 24.26
C PRO A 23 4.02 -4.27 23.53
N PHE A 24 3.93 -4.32 22.20
CA PHE A 24 4.53 -5.39 21.40
C PHE A 24 6.05 -5.27 21.38
N LYS A 25 6.58 -4.06 21.20
CA LYS A 25 8.02 -3.80 21.23
C LYS A 25 8.66 -4.12 22.57
N GLU A 26 7.97 -3.81 23.66
CA GLU A 26 8.42 -4.11 25.02
C GLU A 26 8.48 -5.63 25.28
N ARG A 27 7.52 -6.38 24.74
CA ARG A 27 7.45 -7.84 24.92
C ARG A 27 8.38 -8.63 24.00
N HIS A 28 8.69 -8.09 22.82
CA HIS A 28 9.45 -8.78 21.78
C HIS A 28 10.55 -7.90 21.17
N PRO A 29 11.47 -7.32 21.98
CA PRO A 29 12.52 -6.43 21.47
C PRO A 29 13.43 -7.13 20.44
N GLU A 30 13.62 -8.44 20.54
CA GLU A 30 14.42 -9.26 19.62
C GLU A 30 13.86 -9.29 18.19
N LEU A 31 12.56 -9.04 18.03
CA LEU A 31 11.89 -9.02 16.72
C LEU A 31 11.90 -7.61 16.10
N ILE A 32 12.29 -6.58 16.84
CA ILE A 32 12.20 -5.18 16.39
C ILE A 32 13.54 -4.73 15.83
N THR A 33 13.70 -4.90 14.52
CA THR A 33 14.79 -4.26 13.78
C THR A 33 14.41 -2.85 13.35
N ASP A 34 15.40 -2.00 13.06
CA ASP A 34 15.18 -0.65 12.53
C ASP A 34 14.30 -0.65 11.27
N VAL A 35 14.46 -1.67 10.41
CA VAL A 35 13.66 -1.84 9.20
C VAL A 35 12.19 -2.13 9.51
N ILE A 36 11.91 -2.91 10.56
CA ILE A 36 10.55 -3.21 10.99
C ILE A 36 9.91 -1.95 11.60
N GLU A 37 10.62 -1.27 12.50
CA GLU A 37 10.13 -0.02 13.10
C GLU A 37 9.82 1.01 12.01
N GLU A 38 10.75 1.24 11.08
CA GLU A 38 10.57 2.20 9.99
C GLU A 38 9.34 1.86 9.14
N ASN A 39 9.15 0.59 8.77
CA ASN A 39 8.00 0.16 7.96
C ASN A 39 6.67 0.34 8.70
N VAL A 40 6.62 0.00 9.98
CA VAL A 40 5.42 0.15 10.81
C VAL A 40 5.09 1.62 11.00
N GLN A 41 6.07 2.47 11.32
CA GLN A 41 5.88 3.92 11.46
C GLN A 41 5.44 4.58 10.14
N LYS A 42 6.08 4.24 9.01
CA LYS A 42 5.67 4.72 7.68
C LYS A 42 4.22 4.34 7.36
N MET A 43 3.82 3.11 7.66
CA MET A 43 2.47 2.61 7.44
C MET A 43 1.45 3.33 8.33
N MET A 44 1.74 3.51 9.62
CA MET A 44 0.88 4.25 10.55
C MET A 44 0.75 5.75 10.21
N GLY A 45 1.78 6.31 9.58
CA GLY A 45 1.80 7.69 9.08
C GLY A 45 1.17 7.88 7.69
N CYS A 46 0.81 6.80 7.00
CA CYS A 46 0.38 6.88 5.61
C CYS A 46 -0.95 7.65 5.46
N GLY A 47 -0.98 8.68 4.61
CA GLY A 47 -2.19 9.47 4.35
C GLY A 47 -2.51 10.51 5.43
N LEU A 48 -1.60 10.76 6.38
CA LEU A 48 -1.75 11.86 7.32
C LEU A 48 -1.27 13.17 6.71
N PHE A 49 -2.08 14.23 6.78
CA PHE A 49 -1.72 15.56 6.28
C PHE A 49 -0.48 16.15 6.98
N LYS A 50 -0.21 15.75 8.22
CA LYS A 50 1.00 16.14 8.97
C LYS A 50 2.30 15.68 8.29
N ASN A 51 2.21 14.62 7.48
CA ASN A 51 3.34 14.06 6.72
C ASN A 51 3.44 14.67 5.30
N GLY A 52 2.75 15.78 5.05
CA GLY A 52 2.74 16.48 3.77
C GLY A 52 1.55 16.11 2.87
N TYR A 53 1.26 17.01 1.94
CA TYR A 53 0.16 16.90 1.00
C TYR A 53 0.39 17.75 -0.25
N PHE A 54 -0.29 17.38 -1.34
CA PHE A 54 -0.46 18.26 -2.49
C PHE A 54 -1.72 19.11 -2.31
N LEU A 55 -1.62 20.39 -2.65
CA LEU A 55 -2.75 21.31 -2.76
C LEU A 55 -3.04 21.53 -4.25
N TYR A 56 -4.23 21.15 -4.68
CA TYR A 56 -4.71 21.40 -6.04
C TYR A 56 -5.78 22.47 -5.99
N MET A 57 -5.75 23.42 -6.93
CA MET A 57 -6.79 24.43 -7.06
C MET A 57 -7.47 24.26 -8.42
N CYS A 58 -8.80 24.24 -8.43
CA CYS A 58 -9.55 24.21 -9.68
C CYS A 58 -9.52 25.58 -10.34
N SER A 59 -8.99 25.66 -11.57
CA SER A 59 -8.93 26.92 -12.32
C SER A 59 -10.30 27.47 -12.75
N ARG A 60 -11.37 26.67 -12.71
CA ARG A 60 -12.72 27.08 -13.10
C ARG A 60 -13.58 27.61 -11.96
N CYS A 61 -13.49 26.99 -10.77
CA CYS A 61 -14.35 27.34 -9.63
C CYS A 61 -13.57 27.80 -8.39
N GLY A 62 -12.24 27.82 -8.42
CA GLY A 62 -11.40 28.25 -7.30
C GLY A 62 -11.31 27.26 -6.13
N GLU A 63 -12.11 26.18 -6.13
CA GLU A 63 -12.11 25.18 -5.05
C GLU A 63 -10.74 24.52 -4.89
N ASP A 64 -10.27 24.43 -3.64
CA ASP A 64 -9.03 23.76 -3.28
C ASP A 64 -9.26 22.29 -2.88
N LYS A 65 -8.30 21.43 -3.19
CA LYS A 65 -8.32 20.02 -2.82
C LYS A 65 -6.97 19.61 -2.29
N ARG A 66 -6.96 19.20 -1.03
CA ARG A 66 -5.76 18.66 -0.37
C ARG A 66 -5.71 17.14 -0.49
N VAL A 67 -4.56 16.62 -0.89
CA VAL A 67 -4.30 15.19 -1.03
C VAL A 67 -3.05 14.82 -0.23
N ALA A 68 -3.23 14.15 0.89
CA ALA A 68 -2.13 13.70 1.74
C ALA A 68 -1.21 12.71 1.03
N PHE A 69 0.09 12.77 1.36
CA PHE A 69 1.06 11.83 0.82
C PHE A 69 0.81 10.40 1.33
N ILE A 70 1.12 9.43 0.47
CA ILE A 70 1.06 8.01 0.78
C ILE A 70 2.47 7.47 0.97
N CYS A 71 2.64 6.46 1.83
CA CYS A 71 3.96 5.90 2.13
C CYS A 71 4.56 5.06 0.99
N LYS A 72 3.74 4.60 0.03
CA LYS A 72 4.13 3.71 -1.08
C LYS A 72 4.81 2.39 -0.64
N SER A 73 4.70 2.02 0.64
CA SER A 73 5.21 0.75 1.15
C SER A 73 4.30 -0.42 0.77
N ARG A 74 4.90 -1.59 0.51
CA ARG A 74 4.18 -2.85 0.30
C ARG A 74 3.55 -3.40 1.58
N PHE A 75 4.08 -3.02 2.75
CA PHE A 75 3.52 -3.41 4.04
C PHE A 75 2.19 -2.70 4.33
N CYS A 76 2.04 -1.46 3.85
CA CYS A 76 0.79 -0.74 3.92
C CYS A 76 -0.23 -1.32 2.93
N LEU A 77 -1.21 -2.09 3.41
CA LEU A 77 -2.21 -2.76 2.56
C LEU A 77 -2.94 -1.81 1.59
N ARG A 78 -3.13 -0.56 2.00
CA ARG A 78 -3.70 0.49 1.14
C ARG A 78 -2.83 0.78 -0.07
N CYS A 79 -1.54 1.01 0.16
CA CYS A 79 -0.59 1.31 -0.91
C CYS A 79 -0.33 0.07 -1.76
N ALA A 80 -0.21 -1.10 -1.11
CA ALA A 80 -0.04 -2.38 -1.77
C ALA A 80 -1.20 -2.69 -2.73
N LYS A 81 -2.45 -2.46 -2.33
CA LYS A 81 -3.61 -2.68 -3.21
C LYS A 81 -3.53 -1.85 -4.49
N VAL A 82 -3.27 -0.55 -4.36
CA VAL A 82 -3.11 0.35 -5.51
C VAL A 82 -1.94 -0.08 -6.39
N TYR A 83 -0.83 -0.49 -5.78
CA TYR A 83 0.33 -0.99 -6.51
C TYR A 83 -0.01 -2.25 -7.32
N ILE A 84 -0.66 -3.24 -6.69
CA ILE A 84 -1.07 -4.49 -7.34
C ILE A 84 -2.04 -4.20 -8.48
N ASP A 85 -3.05 -3.35 -8.27
CA ASP A 85 -4.02 -3.00 -9.31
C ASP A 85 -3.36 -2.33 -10.52
N ASN A 86 -2.43 -1.41 -10.28
CA ASN A 86 -1.67 -0.77 -11.34
C ASN A 86 -0.80 -1.77 -12.11
N TRP A 87 -0.17 -2.70 -11.40
CA TRP A 87 0.62 -3.77 -11.99
C TRP A 87 -0.23 -4.72 -12.84
N VAL A 88 -1.38 -5.19 -12.33
CA VAL A 88 -2.34 -6.01 -13.08
C VAL A 88 -2.83 -5.27 -14.32
N ASN A 89 -3.17 -3.99 -14.20
CA ASN A 89 -3.60 -3.18 -15.34
C ASN A 89 -2.51 -3.01 -16.40
N LYS A 90 -1.26 -2.85 -15.98
CA LYS A 90 -0.11 -2.79 -16.90
C LYS A 90 0.05 -4.11 -17.65
N ILE A 91 0.07 -5.23 -16.92
CA ILE A 91 0.14 -6.57 -17.51
C ILE A 91 -1.01 -6.79 -18.48
N ARG A 92 -2.23 -6.41 -18.10
CA ARG A 92 -3.42 -6.55 -18.94
C ARG A 92 -3.22 -5.89 -20.31
N LYS A 93 -2.62 -4.70 -20.34
CA LYS A 93 -2.35 -3.95 -21.58
C LYS A 93 -1.21 -4.52 -22.41
N THR A 94 -0.24 -5.19 -21.78
CA THR A 94 1.00 -5.62 -22.44
C THR A 94 0.95 -7.08 -22.90
N ILE A 95 0.32 -7.96 -22.11
CA ILE A 95 0.27 -9.41 -22.38
C ILE A 95 -0.98 -9.79 -23.18
N PHE A 96 -2.13 -9.13 -22.96
CA PHE A 96 -3.40 -9.54 -23.57
C PHE A 96 -3.71 -8.83 -24.90
N THR A 97 -2.76 -8.08 -25.45
CA THR A 97 -2.89 -7.43 -26.75
C THR A 97 -2.30 -8.33 -27.84
N ARG A 98 -3.17 -9.02 -28.59
CA ARG A 98 -2.86 -9.70 -29.88
C ARG A 98 -1.72 -10.73 -29.88
N VAL A 99 -1.39 -11.34 -28.74
CA VAL A 99 -0.45 -12.46 -28.69
C VAL A 99 -1.21 -13.77 -28.49
N LEU A 100 -1.01 -14.74 -29.40
CA LEU A 100 -1.46 -16.12 -29.21
C LEU A 100 -0.60 -16.76 -28.12
N HIS A 101 -1.16 -16.94 -26.93
CA HIS A 101 -0.49 -17.64 -25.84
C HIS A 101 -0.62 -19.15 -26.02
N ARG A 102 0.49 -19.88 -26.09
CA ARG A 102 0.50 -21.35 -25.98
C ARG A 102 0.84 -21.72 -24.55
N HIS A 103 -0.12 -22.33 -23.86
CA HIS A 103 0.14 -22.93 -22.55
C HIS A 103 0.84 -24.28 -22.77
N VAL A 104 2.08 -24.40 -22.29
CA VAL A 104 2.84 -25.65 -22.33
C VAL A 104 3.02 -26.13 -20.90
N VAL A 105 2.56 -27.34 -20.61
CA VAL A 105 2.81 -28.01 -19.33
C VAL A 105 4.03 -28.91 -19.50
N LEU A 106 5.15 -28.51 -18.90
CA LEU A 106 6.34 -29.36 -18.83
C LEU A 106 6.19 -30.29 -17.62
N THR A 107 5.98 -31.58 -17.88
CA THR A 107 6.01 -32.61 -16.84
C THR A 107 7.41 -33.20 -16.77
N VAL A 108 7.89 -33.45 -15.54
CA VAL A 108 9.16 -34.15 -15.35
C VAL A 108 8.99 -35.59 -15.86
N PRO A 109 9.86 -36.06 -16.77
CA PRO A 109 9.84 -37.45 -17.24
C PRO A 109 9.86 -38.42 -16.06
N GLY A 110 9.09 -39.51 -16.13
CA GLY A 110 9.02 -40.50 -15.05
C GLY A 110 10.38 -41.11 -14.68
N SER A 111 11.36 -41.10 -15.59
CA SER A 111 12.73 -41.54 -15.34
C SER A 111 13.57 -40.59 -14.47
N LEU A 112 13.11 -39.36 -14.27
CA LEU A 112 13.75 -38.33 -13.43
C LEU A 112 12.96 -38.06 -12.14
N ARG A 113 11.99 -38.92 -11.82
CA ARG A 113 11.12 -38.81 -10.65
C ARG A 113 11.54 -39.78 -9.55
#